data_AF-A0ABD0WPF1-F1
#
_entry.id   AF-A0ABD0WPF1-F1
#
_cell.length_a   1.000
_cell.length_b   1.000
_cell.length_c   1.000
_cell.angle_alpha   90.00
_cell.angle_beta   90.00
_cell.angle_gamma   90.00
#
_symmetry.space_group_name_H-M   'P 1'
#
loop_
_entity.id
_entity.type
_entity.pdbx_description
1 polymer ?
#
loop_
_entity_poly.entity_id
_entity_poly.type
_entity_poly.pdbx_seq_one_letter_code
_entity_poly.pdbx_strand_id
1 'polypeptide(L)'
;MRDGSQIVNGIFVALVLIPQLYVLTRPKSSRFCQQPLLNNLTACIALSFMATGFAVTFTLIDPVPQSFKAAYHGFGLVSFGQGLCTIVLTLKAKQCVETTPELYYLSLVLSLCCILTTVFVLVKGGVWIVTHRLP
;
A
#
# COMPACT_ATOMS: atom_id res chain seq x y z
N MET A 1 11.87 22.92 -7.58
CA MET A 1 11.63 21.45 -7.72
C MET A 1 11.12 20.80 -6.44
N ARG A 2 11.51 21.28 -5.24
CA ARG A 2 11.09 20.75 -3.94
C ARG A 2 9.58 20.86 -3.68
N ASP A 3 8.96 22.00 -4.00
CA ASP A 3 7.52 22.24 -3.75
C ASP A 3 6.60 21.37 -4.64
N GLY A 4 6.95 21.22 -5.92
CA GLY A 4 6.18 20.39 -6.86
C GLY A 4 6.13 18.92 -6.45
N SER A 5 7.25 18.37 -5.95
CA SER A 5 7.31 16.97 -5.52
C SER A 5 6.48 16.72 -4.25
N GLN A 6 6.39 17.71 -3.35
CA GLN A 6 5.57 17.63 -2.15
C GLN A 6 4.08 17.73 -2.47
N ILE A 7 3.70 18.59 -3.43
CA ILE A 7 2.31 18.71 -3.89
C ILE A 7 1.84 17.40 -4.53
N VAL A 8 2.66 16.80 -5.42
CA VAL A 8 2.34 15.52 -6.06
C VAL A 8 2.20 14.40 -5.01
N ASN A 9 3.11 14.37 -4.03
CA ASN A 9 3.03 13.40 -2.92
C ASN A 9 1.75 13.61 -2.09
N GLY A 10 1.41 14.86 -1.76
CA GLY A 10 0.18 15.18 -1.02
C GLY A 10 -1.09 14.77 -1.76
N ILE A 11 -1.17 15.00 -3.08
CA ILE A 11 -2.30 14.58 -3.91
C ILE A 11 -2.41 13.05 -3.94
N PHE A 12 -1.29 12.35 -4.12
CA PHE A 12 -1.25 10.88 -4.14
C PHE A 12 -1.72 10.30 -2.80
N VAL A 13 -1.23 10.86 -1.69
CA VAL A 13 -1.61 10.50 -0.32
C VAL A 13 -3.10 10.72 -0.10
N ALA A 14 -3.65 11.87 -0.49
CA ALA A 14 -5.07 12.15 -0.39
C ALA A 14 -5.92 11.15 -1.19
N LEU A 15 -5.52 10.85 -2.44
CA LEU A 15 -6.21 9.88 -3.28
C LEU A 15 -6.22 8.46 -2.69
N VAL A 16 -5.19 8.08 -1.94
CA VAL A 16 -5.07 6.74 -1.34
C VAL A 16 -5.76 6.67 0.04
N LEU A 17 -5.59 7.70 0.89
CA LEU A 17 -6.11 7.71 2.26
C LEU A 17 -7.59 8.10 2.34
N ILE A 18 -8.07 9.05 1.53
CA ILE A 18 -9.47 9.49 1.61
C ILE A 18 -10.45 8.34 1.37
N PRO A 19 -10.28 7.49 0.33
CA PRO A 19 -11.16 6.34 0.15
C PRO A 19 -11.09 5.36 1.33
N GLN A 20 -9.88 5.10 1.84
CA GLN A 20 -9.67 4.15 2.95
C GLN A 20 -10.37 4.63 4.24
N LEU A 21 -10.26 5.92 4.55
CA LEU A 21 -10.90 6.56 5.71
C LEU A 21 -12.42 6.65 5.52
N TYR A 22 -12.89 6.99 4.31
CA TYR A 22 -14.31 7.03 3.98
C TYR A 22 -14.99 5.69 4.26
N VAL A 23 -14.39 4.60 3.77
CA VAL A 23 -14.93 3.25 3.99
C VAL A 23 -14.86 2.84 5.47
N LEU A 24 -13.82 3.25 6.21
CA LEU A 24 -13.73 2.99 7.65
C LEU A 24 -14.87 3.65 8.46
N THR A 25 -15.33 4.83 8.04
CA THR A 25 -16.44 5.53 8.70
C THR A 25 -17.82 4.92 8.44
N ARG A 26 -17.95 3.93 7.55
CA ARG A 26 -19.23 3.29 7.23
C ARG A 26 -19.58 2.18 8.24
N PRO A 27 -20.67 2.31 9.01
CA PRO A 27 -21.03 1.37 10.08
C PRO A 27 -21.50 -0.02 9.58
N LYS A 28 -21.66 -0.23 8.26
CA LYS A 28 -22.13 -1.50 7.69
C LYS A 28 -21.03 -2.59 7.59
N SER A 29 -19.76 -2.26 7.84
CA SER A 29 -18.66 -3.11 7.36
C SER A 29 -18.30 -4.34 8.20
N SER A 30 -18.79 -4.47 9.44
CA SER A 30 -18.31 -5.53 10.37
C SER A 30 -19.31 -6.65 10.64
N ARG A 31 -20.61 -6.46 10.37
CA ARG A 31 -21.63 -7.35 10.95
C ARG A 31 -21.96 -8.59 10.09
N PHE A 32 -21.54 -8.61 8.83
CA PHE A 32 -21.97 -9.64 7.87
C PHE A 32 -20.86 -10.45 7.19
N CYS A 33 -19.59 -10.12 7.41
CA CYS A 33 -18.49 -10.95 6.90
C CYS A 33 -17.54 -11.40 8.01
N GLN A 34 -17.33 -12.71 8.08
CA GLN A 34 -16.43 -13.38 9.04
C GLN A 34 -14.94 -13.12 8.80
N GLN A 35 -14.58 -12.34 7.77
CA GLN A 35 -13.18 -12.09 7.44
C GLN A 35 -12.66 -10.81 8.10
N PRO A 36 -11.39 -10.80 8.55
CA PRO A 36 -10.75 -9.65 9.19
C PRO A 36 -10.38 -8.55 8.18
N LEU A 37 -11.27 -8.26 7.23
CA LEU A 37 -11.05 -7.30 6.15
C LEU A 37 -10.89 -5.87 6.70
N LEU A 38 -11.58 -5.55 7.80
CA LEU A 38 -11.44 -4.28 8.52
C LEU A 38 -10.05 -4.15 9.17
N ASN A 39 -9.56 -5.20 9.84
CA ASN A 39 -8.22 -5.19 10.46
C ASN A 39 -7.12 -5.05 9.40
N ASN A 40 -7.30 -5.71 8.26
CA ASN A 40 -6.40 -5.60 7.13
C ASN A 40 -6.40 -4.17 6.54
N LEU A 41 -7.57 -3.55 6.42
CA LEU A 41 -7.70 -2.15 5.99
C LEU A 41 -6.99 -1.19 6.95
N THR A 42 -7.17 -1.37 8.26
CA THR A 42 -6.47 -0.58 9.29
C THR A 42 -4.96 -0.69 9.17
N ALA A 43 -4.43 -1.90 8.93
CA ALA A 43 -3.02 -2.10 8.69
C ALA A 43 -2.54 -1.44 7.39
N CYS A 44 -3.34 -1.48 6.30
CA CYS A 44 -3.04 -0.73 5.07
C CYS A 44 -3.02 0.80 5.28
N ILE A 45 -3.91 1.34 6.11
CA ILE A 45 -3.93 2.76 6.48
C ILE A 45 -2.65 3.13 7.24
N ALA A 46 -2.29 2.33 8.25
CA ALA A 46 -1.08 2.56 9.04
C ALA A 46 0.19 2.55 8.17
N LEU A 47 0.29 1.60 7.25
CA LEU A 47 1.41 1.55 6.30
C LEU A 47 1.39 2.76 5.35
N SER A 48 0.22 3.20 4.87
CA SER A 48 0.11 4.37 3.99
C SER A 48 0.59 5.66 4.69
N PHE A 49 0.28 5.82 5.98
CA PHE A 49 0.82 6.91 6.80
C PHE A 49 2.34 6.84 6.94
N MET A 50 2.90 5.66 7.24
CA MET A 50 4.34 5.47 7.35
C MET A 50 5.05 5.74 6.02
N ALA A 51 4.51 5.27 4.89
CA ALA A 51 5.02 5.53 3.55
C ALA A 51 5.06 7.03 3.24
N THR A 52 4.01 7.76 3.64
CA THR A 52 3.95 9.22 3.50
C THR A 52 5.05 9.91 4.31
N GLY A 53 5.24 9.47 5.55
CA GLY A 53 6.31 9.97 6.42
C GLY A 53 7.70 9.76 5.81
N PHE A 54 7.97 8.57 5.27
CA PHE A 54 9.21 8.30 4.55
C PHE A 54 9.37 9.19 3.31
N ALA A 55 8.32 9.33 2.49
CA ALA A 55 8.36 10.15 1.28
C ALA A 55 8.66 11.63 1.60
N VAL A 56 8.01 12.21 2.62
CA VAL A 56 8.30 13.58 3.07
C VAL A 56 9.72 13.68 3.59
N THR A 57 10.15 12.73 4.43
CA THR A 57 11.51 12.73 5.00
C THR A 57 12.59 12.67 3.92
N PHE A 58 12.42 11.83 2.89
CA PHE A 58 13.35 11.77 1.76
C PHE A 58 13.39 13.04 0.91
N THR A 59 12.31 13.80 0.84
CA THR A 59 12.33 15.11 0.15
C THR A 59 13.03 16.21 0.95
N LEU A 60 13.13 16.04 2.28
CA LEU A 60 13.69 17.04 3.19
C LEU A 60 15.15 16.77 3.56
N ILE A 61 15.59 15.50 3.57
CA ILE A 61 16.93 15.10 4.01
C ILE A 61 17.79 14.73 2.80
N ASP A 62 18.85 15.51 2.58
CA ASP A 62 19.88 15.24 1.57
C ASP A 62 21.27 15.55 2.16
N PRO A 63 22.21 14.57 2.26
CA PRO A 63 22.11 13.17 1.85
C PRO A 63 21.33 12.29 2.85
N VAL A 64 20.62 11.29 2.32
CA VAL A 64 19.84 10.35 3.14
C VAL A 64 20.74 9.43 3.96
N PRO A 65 20.61 9.38 5.30
CA PRO A 65 21.40 8.49 6.14
C PRO A 65 21.07 7.01 5.91
N GLN A 66 22.09 6.15 6.01
CA GLN A 66 21.99 4.72 5.73
C GLN A 66 20.95 3.99 6.60
N SER A 67 20.76 4.44 7.85
CA SER A 67 19.74 3.91 8.76
C SER A 67 18.32 4.10 8.21
N PHE A 68 18.02 5.26 7.62
CA PHE A 68 16.73 5.53 6.99
C PHE A 68 16.53 4.70 5.73
N LYS A 69 17.59 4.50 4.96
CA LYS A 69 17.55 3.63 3.77
C LYS A 69 17.24 2.18 4.16
N ALA A 70 17.88 1.65 5.20
CA ALA A 70 17.60 0.31 5.72
C ALA A 70 16.16 0.19 6.27
N ALA A 71 15.69 1.19 7.02
CA ALA A 71 14.32 1.24 7.52
C ALA A 71 13.29 1.24 6.37
N TYR A 72 13.54 2.00 5.30
CA TYR A 72 12.67 2.03 4.13
C TYR A 72 12.62 0.69 3.39
N HIS A 73 13.77 0.01 3.24
CA HIS A 73 13.78 -1.34 2.67
C HIS A 73 13.03 -2.36 3.53
N GLY A 74 13.20 -2.31 4.86
CA GLY A 74 12.42 -3.15 5.79
C GLY A 74 10.93 -2.85 5.73
N PHE A 75 10.55 -1.57 5.69
CA PHE A 75 9.18 -1.13 5.51
C PHE A 75 8.57 -1.63 4.18
N GLY A 76 9.37 -1.64 3.11
CA GLY A 76 8.97 -2.20 1.82
C GLY A 76 8.63 -3.69 1.91
N LEU A 77 9.42 -4.48 2.65
CA LEU A 77 9.17 -5.91 2.83
C LEU A 77 7.89 -6.18 3.64
N VAL A 78 7.67 -5.42 4.71
CA VAL A 78 6.44 -5.49 5.51
C VAL A 78 5.23 -5.12 4.67
N SER A 79 5.32 -4.04 3.90
CA SER A 79 4.24 -3.57 3.03
C SER A 79 3.91 -4.56 1.91
N PHE A 80 4.92 -5.24 1.38
CA PHE A 80 4.75 -6.31 0.42
C PHE A 80 4.00 -7.51 1.01
N GLY A 81 4.41 -7.98 2.19
CA GLY A 81 3.72 -9.06 2.91
C GLY A 81 2.26 -8.72 3.22
N GLN A 82 2.01 -7.48 3.65
CA GLN A 82 0.65 -7.00 3.90
C GLN A 82 -0.18 -6.92 2.61
N GLY A 83 0.42 -6.55 1.49
CA GLY A 83 -0.23 -6.60 0.18
C GLY A 83 -0.65 -8.01 -0.23
N LEU A 84 0.21 -9.02 0.00
CA LEU A 84 -0.13 -10.42 -0.24
C LEU A 84 -1.28 -10.90 0.65
N CYS A 85 -1.25 -10.58 1.94
CA CYS A 85 -2.36 -10.87 2.87
C CYS A 85 -3.67 -10.23 2.39
N THR A 86 -3.61 -8.98 1.91
CA THR A 86 -4.77 -8.25 1.36
C THR A 86 -5.36 -8.94 0.14
N ILE A 87 -4.51 -9.44 -0.76
CA ILE A 87 -4.97 -10.20 -1.94
C ILE A 87 -5.67 -11.49 -1.52
N VAL A 88 -5.08 -12.26 -0.59
CA VAL A 88 -5.68 -13.52 -0.11
C VAL A 88 -7.03 -13.27 0.56
N LEU A 89 -7.12 -12.27 1.43
CA LEU A 89 -8.38 -11.89 2.08
C LEU A 89 -9.40 -11.41 1.06
N THR A 90 -9.02 -10.61 0.07
CA THR A 90 -9.93 -10.16 -0.99
C THR A 90 -10.48 -11.33 -1.82
N LEU A 91 -9.64 -12.33 -2.12
CA LEU A 91 -10.06 -13.55 -2.84
C LEU A 91 -11.02 -14.41 -2.01
N LYS A 92 -10.84 -14.45 -0.68
CA LYS A 92 -11.73 -15.14 0.24
C LYS A 92 -13.02 -14.35 0.48
N ALA A 93 -13.02 -13.03 0.32
CA ALA A 93 -14.14 -12.13 0.58
C ALA A 93 -15.12 -11.99 -0.60
N LYS A 94 -15.03 -12.82 -1.65
CA LYS A 94 -15.94 -12.73 -2.81
C LYS A 94 -17.42 -12.83 -2.44
N GLN A 95 -17.74 -13.56 -1.38
CA GLN A 95 -19.11 -13.66 -0.85
C GLN A 95 -19.59 -12.39 -0.10
N CYS A 96 -18.68 -11.46 0.20
CA CYS A 96 -18.97 -10.18 0.87
C CYS A 96 -19.41 -9.07 -0.09
N VAL A 97 -19.42 -9.34 -1.41
CA VAL A 97 -19.83 -8.36 -2.45
C VAL A 97 -21.25 -7.85 -2.21
N GLU A 98 -22.18 -8.75 -1.90
CA GLU A 98 -23.59 -8.37 -1.76
C GLU A 98 -23.88 -7.58 -0.48
N THR A 99 -23.10 -7.82 0.58
CA THR A 99 -23.38 -7.23 1.89
C THR A 99 -22.57 -5.97 2.17
N THR A 100 -21.36 -5.87 1.61
CA THR A 100 -20.43 -4.75 1.85
C THR A 100 -19.64 -4.40 0.57
N PRO A 101 -20.32 -3.88 -0.49
CA PRO A 101 -19.69 -3.64 -1.78
C PRO A 101 -18.58 -2.58 -1.71
N GLU A 102 -18.77 -1.49 -0.94
CA GLU A 102 -17.77 -0.40 -0.84
C GLU A 102 -16.42 -0.90 -0.29
N LEU A 103 -16.45 -1.76 0.73
CA LEU A 103 -15.23 -2.36 1.32
C LEU A 103 -14.60 -3.39 0.38
N TYR A 104 -15.41 -4.19 -0.32
CA TYR A 104 -14.92 -5.15 -1.29
C TYR A 104 -14.19 -4.46 -2.46
N TYR A 105 -14.80 -3.45 -3.08
CA TYR A 105 -14.19 -2.72 -4.20
C TYR A 105 -12.92 -1.99 -3.78
N LEU A 106 -12.90 -1.40 -2.59
CA LEU A 106 -11.69 -0.76 -2.08
C LEU A 106 -10.56 -1.78 -1.85
N SER A 107 -10.87 -2.92 -1.24
CA SER A 107 -9.89 -4.01 -1.05
C SER A 107 -9.42 -4.61 -2.38
N LEU A 108 -10.29 -4.66 -3.39
CA LEU A 108 -9.98 -5.08 -4.75
C LEU A 108 -9.03 -4.08 -5.44
N VAL A 109 -9.31 -2.78 -5.35
CA VAL A 109 -8.43 -1.72 -5.89
C VAL A 109 -7.07 -1.76 -5.21
N LEU A 110 -7.02 -1.87 -3.87
CA LEU A 110 -5.77 -2.02 -3.13
C LEU A 110 -5.00 -3.28 -3.56
N SER A 111 -5.69 -4.42 -3.72
CA SER A 111 -5.09 -5.66 -4.20
C SER A 111 -4.50 -5.51 -5.61
N LEU A 112 -5.21 -4.86 -6.53
CA LEU A 112 -4.72 -4.57 -7.88
C LEU A 112 -3.49 -3.66 -7.86
N CYS A 113 -3.52 -2.59 -7.06
CA CYS A 113 -2.36 -1.73 -6.87
C CYS A 113 -1.15 -2.50 -6.30
N CYS A 114 -1.37 -3.40 -5.34
CA CYS A 114 -0.33 -4.27 -4.80
C CYS A 114 0.24 -5.22 -5.87
N ILE A 115 -0.61 -5.84 -6.70
CA ILE A 115 -0.17 -6.72 -7.79
C ILE A 115 0.67 -5.95 -8.79
N LEU A 116 0.19 -4.79 -9.27
CA LEU A 116 0.92 -3.95 -10.23
C LEU A 116 2.28 -3.51 -9.68
N THR A 117 2.32 -3.08 -8.41
CA THR A 117 3.57 -2.68 -7.74
C THR A 117 4.52 -3.86 -7.60
N THR A 118 4.01 -5.03 -7.24
CA THR A 118 4.78 -6.27 -7.14
C THR A 118 5.41 -6.64 -8.48
N VAL A 119 4.62 -6.63 -9.56
CA VAL A 119 5.12 -6.93 -10.91
C VAL A 119 6.19 -5.92 -11.32
N PHE A 120 5.96 -4.62 -11.07
CA PHE A 120 6.95 -3.59 -11.38
C PHE A 120 8.28 -3.81 -10.64
N VAL A 121 8.23 -4.12 -9.34
CA VAL A 121 9.42 -4.39 -8.52
C VAL A 121 10.12 -5.67 -8.97
N LEU A 122 9.37 -6.75 -9.28
CA LEU A 122 9.93 -8.00 -9.77
C LEU A 122 10.60 -7.83 -11.13
N VAL A 123 9.99 -7.08 -12.05
CA VAL A 123 10.59 -6.78 -13.36
C VAL A 123 11.85 -5.95 -13.20
N LYS A 124 11.82 -4.86 -12.42
CA LYS A 124 13.01 -4.03 -12.18
C LYS A 124 14.12 -4.79 -11.47
N GLY A 125 13.76 -5.56 -10.43
CA GLY A 125 14.70 -6.41 -9.70
C GLY A 125 15.27 -7.51 -10.58
N GLY A 126 14.45 -8.17 -11.38
CA GLY A 126 14.86 -9.20 -12.34
C GLY A 126 15.81 -8.65 -13.40
N VAL A 127 15.46 -7.51 -14.03
CA VAL A 127 16.34 -6.82 -14.98
C VAL A 127 17.65 -6.45 -14.31
N TRP A 128 17.63 -5.89 -13.10
CA TRP A 128 18.86 -5.56 -12.37
C TRP A 128 19.73 -6.79 -12.10
N ILE A 129 19.14 -7.90 -11.65
CA ILE A 129 19.86 -9.16 -11.44
C ILE A 129 20.48 -9.64 -12.75
N VAL A 130 19.72 -9.65 -13.84
CA VAL A 130 20.21 -10.06 -15.16
C VAL A 130 21.36 -9.15 -15.59
N THR A 131 21.23 -7.84 -15.48
CA THR A 131 22.27 -6.87 -15.88
C THR A 131 23.51 -6.90 -14.98
N HIS A 132 23.41 -7.25 -13.69
CA HIS A 132 24.57 -7.42 -12.80
C HIS A 132 25.16 -8.85 -12.82
N ARG A 133 24.45 -9.83 -13.37
CA ARG A 133 24.90 -11.23 -13.49
C ARG A 133 25.42 -11.58 -14.89
N LEU A 134 25.12 -10.80 -15.92
CA LEU A 134 25.84 -10.87 -17.19
C LEU A 134 27.17 -10.11 -17.04
N PRO A 135 28.32 -10.75 -17.36
CA PRO A 135 29.62 -10.08 -17.39
C PRO A 135 29.70 -8.99 -18.46
#